data_AF-A0A7K5RNX6-F1
#
_entry.id   AF-A0A7K5RNX6-F1
#
_cell.length_a   1.000
_cell.length_b   1.000
_cell.length_c   1.000
_cell.angle_alpha   90.00
_cell.angle_beta   90.00
_cell.angle_gamma   90.00
#
_symmetry.space_group_name_H-M   'P 1'
#
loop_
_entity.id
_entity.type
_entity.pdbx_description
1 polymer ?
#
loop_
_entity_poly.entity_id
_entity_poly.type
_entity_poly.pdbx_seq_one_letter_code
_entity_poly.pdbx_strand_id
1 'polypeptide(L)'
;CQAVVEAFHLFSRKPINIVGNSLYITGTVERIELSYLKEVSNKDLFVLLTTLYNFLFHKSHEYYILHLRSHTTLPGPIVEGNVNVRADALAIAVTIPQKLGQAKFSHDFYHQNARTLAKQLDLNLPQAQDAVNPYSQCQQTLSLPQILGTNP
;
A
#
# COMPACT_ATOMS: atom_id res chain seq x y z
N CYS A 1 -2.42 -6.94 1.81
CA CYS A 1 -3.13 -7.65 2.89
C CYS A 1 -4.20 -6.80 3.54
N GLN A 2 -3.99 -5.50 3.73
CA GLN A 2 -4.90 -4.64 4.50
C GLN A 2 -6.36 -4.67 4.02
N ALA A 3 -6.63 -4.55 2.71
CA ALA A 3 -8.00 -4.63 2.19
C ALA A 3 -8.74 -5.93 2.57
N VAL A 4 -8.02 -7.05 2.64
CA VAL A 4 -8.60 -8.34 3.05
C VAL A 4 -8.87 -8.37 4.55
N VAL A 5 -7.93 -7.85 5.36
CA VAL A 5 -8.12 -7.72 6.81
C VAL A 5 -9.34 -6.85 7.12
N GLU A 6 -9.49 -5.72 6.42
CA GLU A 6 -10.67 -4.84 6.54
C GLU A 6 -11.96 -5.56 6.14
N ALA A 7 -11.94 -6.34 5.06
CA ALA A 7 -13.11 -7.13 4.66
C ALA A 7 -13.53 -8.13 5.76
N PHE A 8 -12.58 -8.87 6.34
CA PHE A 8 -12.88 -9.78 7.45
C PHE A 8 -13.39 -9.04 8.70
N HIS A 9 -12.86 -7.85 8.97
CA HIS A 9 -13.33 -7.03 10.08
C HIS A 9 -14.79 -6.57 9.88
N LEU A 10 -15.07 -5.94 8.73
CA LEU A 10 -16.39 -5.39 8.38
C LEU A 10 -17.49 -6.44 8.34
N PHE A 11 -17.15 -7.66 7.93
CA PHE A 11 -18.12 -8.75 7.77
C PHE A 11 -17.92 -9.89 8.77
N SER A 12 -17.29 -9.63 9.91
CA SER A 12 -16.99 -10.64 10.95
C SER A 12 -18.16 -11.49 11.44
N ARG A 13 -19.41 -11.05 11.20
CA ARG A 13 -20.65 -11.73 11.61
C ARG A 13 -21.48 -12.28 10.44
N LYS A 14 -20.90 -12.37 9.23
CA LYS A 14 -21.60 -12.82 8.03
C LYS A 14 -20.66 -13.63 7.13
N PRO A 15 -21.17 -14.56 6.32
CA PRO A 15 -20.36 -15.19 5.30
C PRO A 15 -19.92 -14.16 4.24
N ILE A 16 -18.72 -14.31 3.69
CA ILE A 16 -18.17 -13.39 2.68
C ILE A 16 -17.51 -14.07 1.50
N ASN A 17 -17.66 -13.46 0.32
CA ASN A 17 -16.93 -13.82 -0.88
C ASN A 17 -15.97 -12.68 -1.23
N ILE A 18 -14.68 -12.96 -1.21
CA ILE A 18 -13.60 -12.02 -1.50
C ILE A 18 -13.10 -12.28 -2.92
N VAL A 19 -13.24 -11.29 -3.79
CA VAL A 19 -12.66 -11.33 -5.14
C VAL A 19 -11.52 -10.33 -5.17
N GLY A 20 -10.30 -10.82 -5.40
CA GLY A 20 -9.09 -10.00 -5.43
C GLY A 20 -8.32 -10.12 -6.73
N ASN A 21 -7.72 -9.03 -7.19
CA ASN A 21 -6.87 -9.00 -8.37
C ASN A 21 -5.40 -9.34 -8.11
N SER A 22 -4.99 -9.41 -6.85
CA SER A 22 -3.64 -9.77 -6.44
C SER A 22 -3.53 -11.25 -6.11
N LEU A 23 -2.89 -12.00 -7.02
CA LEU A 23 -2.60 -13.43 -6.83
C LEU A 23 -1.76 -13.67 -5.57
N TYR A 24 -0.88 -12.74 -5.26
CA TYR A 24 -0.05 -12.79 -4.06
C TYR A 24 -0.92 -12.76 -2.79
N ILE A 25 -1.91 -11.88 -2.71
CA ILE A 25 -2.78 -11.75 -1.54
C ILE A 25 -3.72 -12.93 -1.43
N THR A 26 -4.37 -13.34 -2.52
CA THR A 26 -5.29 -14.49 -2.49
C THR A 26 -4.58 -15.77 -2.07
N GLY A 27 -3.41 -16.05 -2.66
CA GLY A 27 -2.59 -17.20 -2.26
C GLY A 27 -1.97 -17.05 -0.86
N THR A 28 -1.85 -15.84 -0.31
CA THR A 28 -1.41 -15.66 1.09
C THR A 28 -2.50 -16.07 2.06
N VAL A 29 -3.75 -15.69 1.81
CA VAL A 29 -4.91 -16.08 2.64
C VAL A 29 -5.05 -17.60 2.69
N GLU A 30 -5.00 -18.26 1.52
CA GLU A 30 -5.09 -19.72 1.41
C GLU A 30 -3.99 -20.44 2.20
N ARG A 31 -2.76 -19.92 2.17
CA ARG A 31 -1.62 -20.53 2.86
C ARG A 31 -1.60 -20.25 4.36
N ILE A 32 -2.05 -19.07 4.79
CA ILE A 32 -2.11 -18.71 6.22
C ILE A 32 -3.04 -19.64 6.99
N GLU A 33 -4.17 -20.03 6.41
CA GLU A 33 -5.13 -20.91 7.10
C GLU A 33 -4.51 -22.25 7.54
N LEU A 34 -3.50 -22.73 6.79
CA LEU A 34 -2.87 -24.03 7.02
C LEU A 34 -1.39 -23.93 7.44
N SER A 35 -0.91 -22.76 7.85
CA SER A 35 0.49 -22.57 8.21
C SER A 35 0.69 -21.91 9.57
N TYR A 36 1.90 -22.08 10.10
CA TYR A 36 2.36 -21.36 11.28
C TYR A 36 3.04 -20.07 10.85
N LEU A 37 2.64 -18.95 11.47
CA LEU A 37 3.22 -17.66 11.20
C LEU A 37 4.51 -17.49 12.02
N LYS A 38 5.64 -17.28 11.33
CA LYS A 38 6.91 -16.92 11.96
C LYS A 38 7.05 -15.39 11.96
N GLU A 39 7.65 -14.85 13.02
CA GLU A 39 8.04 -13.44 13.07
C GLU A 39 9.01 -13.09 11.93
N VAL A 40 8.78 -11.93 11.31
CA VAL A 40 9.57 -11.40 10.21
C VAL A 40 10.09 -10.01 10.57
N SER A 41 11.17 -9.58 9.91
CA SER A 41 11.80 -8.28 10.17
C SER A 41 10.88 -7.08 9.93
N ASN A 42 9.94 -7.21 9.00
CA ASN A 42 8.92 -6.20 8.74
C ASN A 42 7.77 -6.34 9.75
N LYS A 43 7.81 -5.53 10.82
CA LYS A 43 6.83 -5.55 11.90
C LYS A 43 5.41 -5.25 11.43
N ASP A 44 5.23 -4.28 10.54
CA ASP A 44 3.90 -3.89 10.04
C ASP A 44 3.26 -5.03 9.24
N LEU A 45 4.06 -5.70 8.39
CA LEU A 45 3.62 -6.88 7.68
C LEU A 45 3.29 -8.02 8.65
N PHE A 46 4.14 -8.26 9.65
CA PHE A 46 3.89 -9.29 10.65
C PHE A 46 2.59 -9.05 11.41
N VAL A 47 2.30 -7.81 11.81
CA VAL A 47 1.03 -7.42 12.45
C VAL A 47 -0.16 -7.68 11.51
N LEU A 48 -0.06 -7.31 10.24
CA LEU A 48 -1.13 -7.57 9.26
C LEU A 48 -1.40 -9.07 9.06
N LEU A 49 -0.34 -9.87 8.93
CA LEU A 49 -0.47 -11.32 8.75
C LEU A 49 -0.99 -12.01 10.01
N THR A 50 -0.55 -11.57 11.20
CA THR A 50 -1.05 -12.07 12.49
C THR A 50 -2.53 -11.72 12.67
N THR A 51 -2.91 -10.50 12.31
CA THR A 51 -4.32 -10.07 12.35
C THR A 51 -5.20 -10.91 11.43
N LEU A 52 -4.74 -11.13 10.19
CA LEU A 52 -5.43 -11.99 9.23
C LEU A 52 -5.53 -13.44 9.75
N TYR A 53 -4.44 -13.99 10.29
CA TYR A 53 -4.42 -15.32 10.89
C TYR A 53 -5.46 -15.46 12.00
N ASN A 54 -5.55 -14.49 12.92
CA ASN A 54 -6.53 -14.49 13.99
C ASN A 54 -7.98 -14.47 13.46
N PHE A 55 -8.26 -13.69 12.41
CA PHE A 55 -9.58 -13.69 11.78
C PHE A 55 -9.94 -15.06 11.19
N LEU A 56 -9.02 -15.68 10.47
CA LEU A 56 -9.24 -16.99 9.86
C LEU A 56 -9.40 -18.09 10.91
N PHE A 57 -8.61 -18.04 11.98
CA PHE A 57 -8.65 -19.02 13.06
C PHE A 57 -9.92 -18.94 13.90
N HIS A 58 -10.42 -17.72 14.16
CA HIS A 58 -11.62 -17.48 14.96
C HIS A 58 -12.89 -17.23 14.14
N LYS A 59 -12.86 -17.49 12.83
CA LYS A 59 -14.04 -17.27 11.97
C LYS A 59 -15.20 -18.14 12.44
N SER A 60 -16.36 -17.51 12.58
CA SER A 60 -17.63 -18.19 12.86
C SER A 60 -18.48 -18.44 11.62
N HIS A 61 -18.09 -17.85 10.48
CA HIS A 61 -18.82 -17.91 9.22
C HIS A 61 -17.89 -18.36 8.10
N GLU A 62 -18.49 -18.95 7.05
CA GLU A 62 -17.78 -19.39 5.86
C GLU A 62 -17.27 -18.20 5.05
N TYR A 63 -16.14 -18.40 4.37
CA TYR A 63 -15.64 -17.43 3.40
C TYR A 63 -15.20 -18.15 2.13
N TYR A 64 -15.28 -17.44 1.01
CA TYR A 64 -14.68 -17.85 -0.25
C TYR A 64 -13.70 -16.77 -0.70
N ILE A 65 -12.57 -17.17 -1.26
CA ILE A 65 -11.62 -16.24 -1.87
C ILE A 65 -11.29 -16.69 -3.30
N LEU A 66 -11.32 -15.73 -4.23
CA LEU A 66 -11.03 -15.97 -5.63
C LEU A 66 -10.07 -14.92 -6.16
N HIS A 67 -9.06 -15.38 -6.90
CA HIS A 67 -8.25 -14.51 -7.74
C HIS A 67 -8.94 -14.23 -9.08
N LEU A 68 -9.16 -12.96 -9.39
CA LEU A 68 -9.67 -12.53 -10.70
C LEU A 68 -8.85 -11.34 -11.20
N ARG A 69 -8.19 -11.48 -12.34
CA ARG A 69 -7.45 -10.37 -12.95
C ARG A 69 -8.40 -9.24 -13.36
N SER A 70 -8.02 -7.99 -13.08
CA SER A 70 -8.79 -6.80 -13.46
C SER A 70 -8.95 -6.68 -14.99
N HIS A 71 -7.93 -7.07 -15.75
CA HIS A 71 -7.95 -7.01 -17.22
C HIS A 71 -8.41 -8.33 -17.85
N THR A 72 -9.51 -8.88 -17.37
CA THR A 72 -10.17 -10.02 -18.04
C THR A 72 -11.21 -9.49 -19.03
N THR A 73 -11.34 -10.14 -20.19
CA THR A 73 -12.36 -9.80 -21.21
C THR A 73 -13.73 -10.42 -20.92
N LEU A 74 -13.91 -10.97 -19.71
CA LEU A 74 -15.14 -11.62 -19.30
C LEU A 74 -16.19 -10.55 -18.92
N PRO A 75 -17.43 -10.63 -19.41
CA PRO A 75 -18.49 -9.74 -18.96
C PRO A 75 -19.03 -10.17 -17.60
N GLY A 76 -19.56 -9.22 -16.82
CA GLY A 76 -20.40 -9.51 -15.66
C GLY A 76 -20.09 -8.67 -14.41
N PRO A 77 -20.96 -8.76 -13.39
CA PRO A 77 -20.92 -7.88 -12.21
C PRO A 77 -19.65 -8.07 -11.36
N ILE A 78 -19.04 -9.27 -11.39
CA ILE A 78 -17.79 -9.55 -10.67
C ILE A 78 -16.61 -8.81 -11.32
N VAL A 79 -16.53 -8.84 -12.64
CA VAL A 79 -15.46 -8.16 -13.40
C VAL A 79 -15.66 -6.64 -13.31
N GLU A 80 -16.91 -6.17 -13.43
CA GLU A 80 -17.24 -4.75 -13.26
C GLU A 80 -16.86 -4.23 -11.87
N GLY A 81 -17.13 -5.00 -10.82
CA GLY A 81 -16.70 -4.69 -9.45
C GLY A 81 -15.18 -4.65 -9.27
N ASN A 82 -14.44 -5.54 -9.97
CA ASN A 82 -12.98 -5.64 -9.90
C ASN A 82 -12.24 -4.59 -10.74
N VAL A 83 -12.86 -4.09 -11.81
CA VAL A 83 -12.39 -2.94 -12.62
C VAL A 83 -12.96 -1.62 -12.07
N ASN A 84 -13.79 -1.69 -11.03
CA ASN A 84 -14.49 -0.53 -10.51
C ASN A 84 -13.50 0.48 -9.93
N VAL A 85 -13.49 1.67 -10.52
CA VAL A 85 -12.70 2.82 -10.04
C VAL A 85 -12.96 3.11 -8.57
N ARG A 86 -14.14 2.79 -8.01
CA ARG A 86 -14.41 2.92 -6.57
C ARG A 86 -13.68 1.88 -5.71
N ALA A 87 -13.56 0.63 -6.17
CA ALA A 87 -12.81 -0.40 -5.46
C ALA A 87 -11.31 -0.07 -5.50
N ASP A 88 -10.81 0.34 -6.67
CA ASP A 88 -9.44 0.83 -6.82
C ASP A 88 -9.20 2.10 -6.00
N ALA A 89 -10.13 3.06 -6.02
CA ALA A 89 -10.03 4.29 -5.23
C ALA A 89 -10.11 4.03 -3.72
N LEU A 90 -10.86 3.04 -3.25
CA LEU A 90 -10.88 2.63 -1.85
C LEU A 90 -9.59 1.90 -1.45
N ALA A 91 -9.06 1.04 -2.33
CA ALA A 91 -7.74 0.45 -2.13
C ALA A 91 -6.65 1.54 -2.07
N ILE A 92 -6.73 2.52 -2.97
CA ILE A 92 -5.88 3.71 -2.97
C ILE A 92 -6.14 4.54 -1.70
N ALA A 93 -7.38 4.72 -1.22
CA ALA A 93 -7.69 5.50 -0.02
C ALA A 93 -7.18 4.87 1.27
N VAL A 94 -7.18 3.54 1.37
CA VAL A 94 -6.49 2.80 2.45
C VAL A 94 -4.96 2.96 2.35
N THR A 95 -4.46 3.18 1.13
CA THR A 95 -3.05 3.47 0.82
C THR A 95 -2.72 4.98 0.93
N ILE A 96 -3.67 5.91 0.94
CA ILE A 96 -3.38 7.37 0.91
C ILE A 96 -2.79 7.90 2.23
N PRO A 97 -3.11 7.37 3.44
CA PRO A 97 -2.31 7.65 4.64
C PRO A 97 -0.82 7.29 4.48
N GLN A 98 -0.48 6.53 3.43
CA GLN A 98 0.88 6.10 3.10
C GLN A 98 1.65 7.09 2.22
N LYS A 99 1.05 8.05 1.48
CA LYS A 99 1.85 8.89 0.55
C LYS A 99 2.86 9.78 1.26
N LEU A 100 2.47 10.43 2.36
CA LEU A 100 3.38 11.22 3.20
C LEU A 100 4.41 10.33 3.92
N GLY A 101 3.99 9.17 4.43
CA GLY A 101 4.90 8.19 5.03
C GLY A 101 5.90 7.61 4.03
N GLN A 102 5.44 7.31 2.81
CA GLN A 102 6.23 6.81 1.69
C GLN A 102 7.17 7.90 1.17
N ALA A 103 6.74 9.16 1.16
CA ALA A 103 7.61 10.29 0.85
C ALA A 103 8.74 10.40 1.88
N LYS A 104 8.44 10.23 3.18
CA LYS A 104 9.46 10.18 4.25
C LYS A 104 10.41 8.99 4.07
N PHE A 105 9.91 7.77 3.94
CA PHE A 105 10.75 6.59 3.71
C PHE A 105 11.59 6.66 2.43
N SER A 106 11.02 7.17 1.33
CA SER A 106 11.74 7.33 0.06
C SER A 106 12.81 8.42 0.17
N HIS A 107 12.53 9.51 0.89
CA HIS A 107 13.54 10.52 1.21
C HIS A 107 14.65 9.96 2.10
N ASP A 108 14.31 9.25 3.17
CA ASP A 108 15.27 8.68 4.11
C ASP A 108 16.19 7.64 3.43
N PHE A 109 15.67 6.90 2.44
CA PHE A 109 16.45 5.88 1.74
C PHE A 109 17.23 6.42 0.52
N TYR A 110 16.65 7.32 -0.27
CA TYR A 110 17.21 7.79 -1.55
C TYR A 110 17.63 9.27 -1.56
N HIS A 111 17.38 10.02 -0.49
CA HIS A 111 17.60 11.47 -0.39
C HIS A 111 16.99 12.27 -1.55
N GLN A 112 15.84 11.83 -2.05
CA GLN A 112 15.12 12.51 -3.14
C GLN A 112 14.58 13.86 -2.67
N ASN A 113 14.63 14.86 -3.55
CA ASN A 113 14.09 16.19 -3.25
C ASN A 113 12.55 16.24 -3.33
N ALA A 114 11.96 17.25 -2.69
CA ALA A 114 10.51 17.42 -2.59
C ALA A 114 9.80 17.50 -3.95
N ARG A 115 10.43 18.05 -5.00
CA ARG A 115 9.81 18.11 -6.34
C ARG A 115 9.70 16.74 -6.98
N THR A 116 10.71 15.90 -6.80
CA THR A 116 10.70 14.52 -7.29
C THR A 116 9.61 13.71 -6.58
N LEU A 117 9.53 13.83 -5.25
CA LEU A 117 8.49 13.14 -4.46
C LEU A 117 7.08 13.64 -4.80
N ALA A 118 6.91 14.95 -5.01
CA ALA A 118 5.66 15.55 -5.44
C ALA A 118 5.15 14.93 -6.76
N LYS A 119 6.06 14.75 -7.73
CA LYS A 119 5.71 14.15 -9.02
C LYS A 119 5.48 12.63 -8.93
N GLN A 120 6.30 11.91 -8.17
CA GLN A 120 6.21 10.45 -8.07
C GLN A 120 4.99 9.97 -7.28
N LEU A 121 4.62 10.72 -6.25
CA LEU A 121 3.54 10.34 -5.33
C LEU A 121 2.27 11.17 -5.51
N ASP A 122 2.27 12.07 -6.51
CA ASP A 122 1.17 13.01 -6.77
C ASP A 122 0.78 13.75 -5.48
N LEU A 123 1.78 14.39 -4.88
CA LEU A 123 1.67 15.20 -3.67
C LEU A 123 1.79 16.68 -4.02
N ASN A 124 1.10 17.52 -3.24
CA ASN A 124 1.24 18.95 -3.35
C ASN A 124 2.66 19.33 -2.87
N LEU A 125 3.27 20.36 -3.47
CA LEU A 125 4.64 20.76 -3.12
C LEU A 125 4.84 21.00 -1.61
N PRO A 126 3.91 21.66 -0.87
CA PRO A 126 4.04 21.82 0.58
C PRO A 126 4.07 20.49 1.34
N GLN A 127 3.23 19.52 0.94
CA GLN A 127 3.18 18.21 1.59
C GLN A 127 4.47 17.42 1.35
N ALA A 128 5.04 17.51 0.14
CA ALA A 128 6.33 16.90 -0.16
C ALA A 128 7.49 17.58 0.58
N GLN A 129 7.39 18.89 0.84
CA GLN A 129 8.35 19.62 1.67
C GLN A 129 8.29 19.14 3.13
N ASP A 130 7.10 18.93 3.68
CA ASP A 130 6.92 18.39 5.04
C ASP A 130 7.49 16.97 5.17
N ALA A 131 7.48 16.18 4.10
CA ALA A 131 8.10 14.85 4.08
C ALA A 131 9.64 14.88 4.06
N VAL A 132 10.23 15.92 3.46
CA VAL A 132 11.69 16.13 3.41
C VAL A 132 12.20 16.81 4.69
N ASN A 133 11.32 17.47 5.45
CA ASN A 133 11.71 18.34 6.55
C ASN A 133 11.37 17.80 7.96
N PRO A 134 11.93 16.64 8.38
CA PRO A 134 12.14 16.38 9.79
C PRO A 134 13.63 16.52 10.15
N TYR A 135 13.99 17.64 10.77
CA TYR A 135 15.14 17.79 11.68
C TYR A 135 16.48 17.12 11.27
N SER A 136 17.39 17.96 10.75
CA SER A 136 18.84 17.98 11.07
C SER A 136 19.82 16.94 10.50
N GLN A 137 19.47 16.09 9.53
CA GLN A 137 20.50 15.26 8.85
C GLN A 137 20.76 15.60 7.38
N CYS A 138 19.84 16.32 6.74
CA CYS A 138 20.02 16.79 5.36
C CYS A 138 20.28 18.30 5.34
N GLN A 139 21.46 18.75 5.77
CA GLN A 139 21.89 20.13 5.48
C GLN A 139 23.18 20.15 4.66
N GLN A 140 23.09 20.95 3.58
CA GLN A 140 24.14 21.54 2.74
C GLN A 140 24.56 20.75 1.50
N THR A 141 23.76 20.83 0.44
CA THR A 141 24.37 21.14 -0.86
C THR A 141 24.68 22.62 -0.89
N LEU A 142 25.98 22.90 -0.81
CA LEU A 142 26.64 24.19 -0.96
C LEU A 142 25.93 25.15 -1.92
N SER A 143 25.87 26.42 -1.51
CA SER A 143 25.71 27.56 -2.40
C SER A 143 26.61 27.39 -3.63
N LEU A 144 26.00 27.29 -4.81
CA LEU A 144 26.69 27.40 -6.09
C LEU A 144 27.41 28.75 -6.12
N PRO A 145 28.73 28.80 -6.38
CA PRO A 145 29.36 30.06 -6.77
C PRO A 145 28.69 30.54 -8.05
N GLN A 146 28.30 31.82 -8.11
CA GLN A 146 27.91 32.47 -9.35
C GLN A 146 29.13 32.54 -10.27
N ILE A 147 29.39 31.47 -11.03
CA ILE A 147 30.35 31.53 -12.12
C ILE A 147 29.61 32.15 -13.30
N LEU A 148 29.80 33.47 -13.43
CA LEU A 148 29.56 34.25 -14.63
C LEU A 148 30.25 33.53 -15.80
N GLY A 149 29.48 33.18 -16.82
CA GLY A 149 29.98 32.39 -17.94
C GLY A 149 31.14 33.09 -18.66
N THR A 150 32.16 32.32 -19.00
CA THR A 150 33.07 32.61 -20.09
C THR A 150 33.20 31.36 -20.96
N ASN A 151 32.81 31.51 -22.22
CA ASN A 151 32.89 30.51 -23.27
C ASN A 151 34.25 30.65 -23.99
N PRO A 152 34.97 29.56 -24.31
CA PRO A 152 35.86 29.52 -25.47
C PRO A 152 35.08 29.25 -26.78
#